data_AF-A0A1B6I729-F1
#
_entry.id   AF-A0A1B6I729-F1
#
_cell.length_a   1.000
_cell.length_b   1.000
_cell.length_c   1.000
_cell.angle_alpha   90.00
_cell.angle_beta   90.00
_cell.angle_gamma   90.00
#
_symmetry.space_group_name_H-M   'P 1'
#
loop_
_entity.id
_entity.type
_entity.pdbx_description
1 polymer ?
#
loop_
_entity_poly.entity_id
_entity_poly.type
_entity_poly.pdbx_seq_one_letter_code
_entity_poly.pdbx_strand_id
1 'polypeptide(L)'
;MFTKKGLIDIAANLTDPMYKGIYNGTKKHEPDLSNVLSRAWKQGLEKIIITGTSLEESKEAVEIAKTDERLFCTVGCHPTRCDEFNKSGHDKYLQALSDLCEAHKDKVVAVGECGLDYDRVQFCARETQLKYFEHQLQLVL
;
A
#
# COMPACT_ATOMS: atom_id res chain seq x y z
N MET A 1 21.85 -27.77 13.60
CA MET A 1 21.05 -26.64 14.10
C MET A 1 20.38 -26.02 12.89
N PHE A 2 19.08 -26.24 12.68
CA PHE A 2 18.37 -25.65 11.54
C PHE A 2 18.15 -24.17 11.85
N THR A 3 18.78 -23.27 11.09
CA THR A 3 18.44 -21.86 11.11
C THR A 3 17.00 -21.72 10.62
N LYS A 4 16.10 -21.29 11.51
CA LYS A 4 14.72 -20.97 11.15
C LYS A 4 14.80 -19.84 10.12
N LYS A 5 14.48 -20.12 8.85
CA LYS A 5 14.44 -19.08 7.81
C LYS A 5 13.34 -18.08 8.19
N GLY A 6 13.68 -16.80 8.27
CA GLY A 6 12.69 -15.75 8.52
C GLY A 6 11.69 -15.61 7.37
N LEU A 7 10.50 -15.10 7.71
CA LEU A 7 9.43 -14.85 6.75
C LEU A 7 9.37 -13.37 6.38
N ILE A 8 9.07 -13.09 5.12
CA ILE A 8 8.72 -11.75 4.64
C ILE A 8 7.27 -11.80 4.20
N ASP A 9 6.44 -10.96 4.81
CA ASP A 9 5.08 -10.73 4.32
C ASP A 9 5.13 -9.64 3.26
N ILE A 10 4.85 -9.99 2.01
CA ILE A 10 5.02 -9.07 0.87
C ILE A 10 3.78 -8.18 0.65
N ALA A 11 2.67 -8.41 1.36
CA ALA A 11 1.42 -7.73 1.10
C ALA A 11 0.51 -7.71 2.34
N ALA A 12 0.80 -6.79 3.27
CA ALA A 12 -0.05 -6.56 4.43
C ALA A 12 -0.81 -5.23 4.31
N ASN A 13 -2.13 -5.26 4.44
CA ASN A 13 -2.98 -4.07 4.37
C ASN A 13 -3.02 -3.31 5.71
N LEU A 14 -1.85 -2.92 6.26
CA LEU A 14 -1.76 -2.37 7.62
C LEU A 14 -2.40 -0.98 7.81
N THR A 15 -2.78 -0.32 6.70
CA THR A 15 -3.61 0.88 6.65
C THR A 15 -5.10 0.61 6.94
N ASP A 16 -5.51 -0.67 6.92
CA ASP A 16 -6.91 -1.05 7.09
C ASP A 16 -7.48 -0.54 8.43
N PRO A 17 -8.68 0.08 8.44
CA PRO A 17 -9.30 0.59 9.65
C PRO A 17 -9.51 -0.44 10.77
N MET A 18 -9.53 -1.74 10.46
CA MET A 18 -9.62 -2.80 11.47
C MET A 18 -8.46 -2.75 12.46
N TYR A 19 -7.24 -2.38 12.02
CA TYR A 19 -6.08 -2.21 12.90
C TYR A 19 -6.17 -0.96 13.79
N LYS A 20 -7.08 -0.03 13.45
CA LYS A 20 -7.49 1.11 14.27
C LYS A 20 -8.73 0.79 15.13
N GLY A 21 -9.20 -0.45 15.09
CA GLY A 21 -10.38 -0.92 15.81
C GLY A 21 -11.71 -0.46 15.20
N ILE A 22 -11.72 -0.04 13.93
CA ILE A 22 -12.90 0.45 13.23
C ILE A 22 -13.42 -0.62 12.29
N TYR A 23 -14.68 -1.01 12.49
CA TYR A 23 -15.36 -2.03 11.69
C TYR A 23 -16.66 -1.44 11.19
N ASN A 24 -16.86 -1.46 9.87
CA ASN A 24 -18.03 -0.88 9.21
C ASN A 24 -18.31 0.56 9.67
N GLY A 25 -17.27 1.38 9.80
CA GLY A 25 -17.35 2.79 10.20
C GLY A 25 -17.57 3.05 11.70
N THR A 26 -17.60 2.01 12.55
CA THR A 26 -17.80 2.18 14.00
C THR A 26 -16.61 1.65 14.80
N LYS A 27 -16.20 2.40 15.84
CA LYS A 27 -15.13 1.97 16.75
C LYS A 27 -15.62 0.81 17.62
N LYS A 28 -14.89 -0.31 17.61
CA LYS A 28 -15.17 -1.54 18.38
C LYS A 28 -14.12 -1.81 19.46
N HIS A 29 -12.89 -1.38 19.23
CA HIS A 29 -11.81 -1.45 20.21
C HIS A 29 -10.80 -0.30 19.98
N GLU A 30 -9.85 -0.17 20.88
CA GLU A 30 -8.72 0.76 20.70
C GLU A 30 -7.77 0.25 19.60
N PRO A 31 -7.09 1.16 18.87
CA PRO A 31 -6.06 0.78 17.90
C PRO A 31 -5.03 -0.17 18.50
N ASP A 32 -4.73 -1.27 17.82
CA ASP A 32 -3.87 -2.34 18.34
C ASP A 32 -2.81 -2.81 17.34
N LEU A 33 -2.53 -2.03 16.30
CA LEU A 33 -1.50 -2.33 15.29
C LEU A 33 -0.14 -2.70 15.91
N SER A 34 0.31 -1.99 16.95
CA SER A 34 1.56 -2.31 17.66
C SER A 34 1.54 -3.71 18.29
N ASN A 35 0.39 -4.15 18.80
CA ASN A 35 0.20 -5.49 19.33
C ASN A 35 0.19 -6.54 18.21
N VAL A 36 -0.42 -6.23 17.05
CA VAL A 36 -0.40 -7.08 15.85
C VAL A 36 1.04 -7.30 15.39
N LEU A 37 1.82 -6.23 15.24
CA LEU A 37 3.23 -6.28 14.85
C LEU A 37 4.06 -7.06 15.88
N SER A 38 3.85 -6.84 17.19
CA SER A 38 4.53 -7.61 18.24
C SER A 38 4.28 -9.12 18.11
N ARG A 39 3.04 -9.54 17.78
CA ARG A 39 2.72 -10.94 17.51
C ARG A 39 3.44 -11.45 16.25
N ALA A 40 3.44 -10.68 15.18
CA ALA A 40 4.10 -11.02 13.92
C ALA A 40 5.61 -11.30 14.11
N TRP A 41 6.30 -10.39 14.80
CA TRP A 41 7.72 -10.51 15.11
C TRP A 41 8.03 -11.74 15.98
N LYS A 42 7.19 -12.01 16.99
CA LYS A 42 7.33 -13.21 17.83
C LYS A 42 7.19 -14.53 17.07
N GLN A 43 6.46 -14.53 15.95
CA GLN A 43 6.32 -15.72 15.10
C GLN A 43 7.47 -15.92 14.11
N GLY A 44 8.32 -14.90 13.93
CA GLY A 44 9.50 -14.96 13.07
C GLY A 44 9.32 -14.29 11.71
N LEU A 45 8.38 -13.34 11.57
CA LEU A 45 8.44 -12.40 10.45
C LEU A 45 9.66 -11.49 10.66
N GLU A 46 10.42 -11.29 9.59
CA GLU A 46 11.58 -10.41 9.56
C GLU A 46 11.26 -9.09 8.89
N LYS A 47 10.35 -9.08 7.90
CA LYS A 47 9.92 -7.88 7.18
C LYS A 47 8.46 -7.96 6.80
N ILE A 48 7.82 -6.80 6.68
CA ILE A 48 6.47 -6.66 6.14
C ILE A 48 6.48 -5.52 5.12
N ILE A 49 5.85 -5.73 3.96
CA ILE A 49 5.59 -4.70 2.95
C ILE A 49 4.11 -4.33 3.05
N ILE A 50 3.85 -3.06 3.34
CA ILE A 50 2.52 -2.48 3.48
C ILE A 50 2.02 -2.08 2.10
N THR A 51 0.87 -2.60 1.70
CA THR A 51 0.28 -2.30 0.39
C THR A 51 -0.38 -0.92 0.40
N GLY A 52 0.09 0.00 -0.46
CA GLY A 52 -0.62 1.24 -0.79
C GLY A 52 -1.49 1.05 -2.03
N THR A 53 -2.77 1.45 -2.00
CA THR A 53 -3.70 1.27 -3.14
C THR A 53 -4.14 2.59 -3.81
N SER A 54 -3.76 3.72 -3.25
CA SER A 54 -3.98 5.08 -3.79
C SER A 54 -2.87 6.01 -3.31
N LEU A 55 -2.79 7.24 -3.84
CA LEU A 55 -1.79 8.22 -3.39
C LEU A 55 -1.94 8.52 -1.89
N GLU A 56 -3.18 8.65 -1.41
CA GLU A 56 -3.42 8.98 0.00
C GLU A 56 -3.10 7.81 0.92
N GLU A 57 -3.52 6.59 0.55
CA GLU A 57 -3.18 5.40 1.32
C GLU A 57 -1.68 5.07 1.25
N SER A 58 -1.01 5.36 0.14
CA SER A 58 0.44 5.21 0.02
C SER A 58 1.18 6.13 0.99
N LYS A 59 0.71 7.38 1.18
CA LYS A 59 1.27 8.27 2.22
C LYS A 59 1.07 7.69 3.61
N GLU A 60 -0.12 7.14 3.90
CA GLU A 60 -0.38 6.48 5.18
C GLU A 60 0.54 5.26 5.39
N ALA A 61 0.70 4.42 4.37
CA ALA A 61 1.59 3.27 4.39
C ALA A 61 3.05 3.67 4.65
N VAL A 62 3.52 4.78 4.05
CA VAL A 62 4.84 5.37 4.33
C VAL A 62 4.96 5.77 5.80
N GLU A 63 3.96 6.45 6.36
CA GLU A 63 4.00 6.87 7.78
C GLU A 63 4.03 5.66 8.73
N ILE A 64 3.28 4.60 8.45
CA ILE A 64 3.37 3.35 9.21
C ILE A 64 4.75 2.69 9.02
N ALA A 65 5.28 2.65 7.79
CA ALA A 65 6.57 2.03 7.49
C ALA A 65 7.74 2.73 8.20
N LYS A 66 7.65 4.03 8.48
CA LYS A 66 8.64 4.79 9.26
C LYS A 66 8.70 4.38 10.73
N THR A 67 7.67 3.72 11.27
CA THR A 67 7.61 3.38 12.71
C THR A 67 8.50 2.21 13.13
N ASP A 68 8.97 1.38 12.18
CA ASP A 68 9.82 0.22 12.45
C ASP A 68 10.71 -0.07 11.24
N GLU A 69 11.99 -0.39 11.47
CA GLU A 69 12.98 -0.65 10.41
C GLU A 69 12.64 -1.86 9.54
N ARG A 70 11.82 -2.78 10.05
CA ARG A 70 11.37 -4.00 9.35
C ARG A 70 10.15 -3.76 8.46
N LEU A 71 9.56 -2.58 8.51
CA LEU A 71 8.41 -2.21 7.70
C LEU A 71 8.84 -1.43 6.46
N PHE A 72 8.27 -1.83 5.34
CA PHE A 72 8.40 -1.23 4.02
C PHE A 72 7.01 -1.03 3.43
N CYS A 73 6.90 -0.38 2.28
CA CYS A 73 5.62 -0.16 1.63
C CYS A 73 5.73 -0.14 0.11
N THR A 74 4.57 -0.19 -0.53
CA THR A 74 4.40 0.06 -1.96
C THR A 74 3.79 1.44 -2.17
N VAL A 75 4.08 2.05 -3.33
CA VAL A 75 3.41 3.29 -3.77
C VAL A 75 2.80 3.05 -5.14
N GLY A 76 1.50 3.33 -5.28
CA GLY A 76 0.77 3.08 -6.51
C GLY A 76 -0.71 3.39 -6.40
N CYS A 77 -1.44 3.02 -7.44
CA CYS A 77 -2.87 3.21 -7.57
C CYS A 77 -3.52 1.96 -8.15
N HIS A 78 -4.33 1.32 -7.32
CA HIS A 78 -5.02 0.07 -7.60
C HIS A 78 -6.04 0.27 -8.73
N PRO A 79 -6.33 -0.76 -9.55
CA PRO A 79 -7.30 -0.67 -10.64
C PRO A 79 -8.63 -0.02 -10.23
N THR A 80 -9.16 -0.36 -9.06
CA THR A 80 -10.44 0.19 -8.57
C THR A 80 -10.39 1.66 -8.16
N ARG A 81 -9.20 2.26 -8.09
CA ARG A 81 -8.95 3.65 -7.67
C ARG A 81 -8.43 4.53 -8.81
N CYS A 82 -8.25 3.98 -10.01
CA CYS A 82 -7.66 4.68 -11.14
C CYS A 82 -8.43 5.93 -11.61
N ASP A 83 -9.71 6.08 -11.26
CA ASP A 83 -10.46 7.33 -11.49
C ASP A 83 -9.93 8.53 -10.68
N GLU A 84 -9.08 8.32 -9.68
CA GLU A 84 -8.38 9.41 -8.98
C GLU A 84 -7.46 10.21 -9.91
N PHE A 85 -6.83 9.57 -10.91
CA PHE A 85 -6.05 10.28 -11.92
C PHE A 85 -6.90 11.30 -12.68
N ASN A 86 -8.15 10.95 -13.01
CA ASN A 86 -9.08 11.84 -13.71
C ASN A 86 -9.49 13.03 -12.81
N LYS A 87 -9.72 12.78 -11.52
CA LYS A 87 -10.16 13.80 -10.55
C LYS A 87 -9.06 14.81 -10.22
N SER A 88 -7.82 14.35 -10.09
CA SER A 88 -6.68 15.18 -9.69
C SER A 88 -5.89 15.77 -10.86
N GLY A 89 -6.16 15.31 -12.08
CA GLY A 89 -5.35 15.57 -13.27
C GLY A 89 -4.25 14.53 -13.41
N HIS A 90 -4.23 13.81 -14.54
CA HIS A 90 -3.43 12.59 -14.71
C HIS A 90 -1.94 12.80 -14.43
N ASP A 91 -1.31 13.81 -15.04
CA ASP A 91 0.12 14.08 -14.88
C ASP A 91 0.46 14.46 -13.44
N LYS A 92 -0.44 15.23 -12.81
CA LYS A 92 -0.24 15.71 -11.44
C LYS A 92 -0.31 14.58 -10.44
N TYR A 93 -1.21 13.63 -10.65
CA TYR A 93 -1.34 12.45 -9.80
C TYR A 93 -0.17 11.48 -10.01
N LEU A 94 0.23 11.23 -11.26
CA LEU A 94 1.41 10.40 -11.57
C LEU A 94 2.70 11.00 -10.98
N GLN A 95 2.90 12.31 -11.13
CA GLN A 95 4.04 13.00 -10.55
C GLN A 95 4.04 12.89 -9.02
N ALA A 96 2.89 13.03 -8.37
CA ALA A 96 2.80 12.90 -6.91
C ALA A 96 3.15 11.49 -6.41
N LEU A 97 2.81 10.44 -7.16
CA LEU A 97 3.27 9.07 -6.86
C LEU A 97 4.80 8.96 -7.01
N SER A 98 5.35 9.48 -8.11
CA SER A 98 6.80 9.49 -8.35
C SER A 98 7.56 10.25 -7.27
N ASP A 99 7.07 11.43 -6.86
CA ASP A 99 7.67 12.25 -5.83
C ASP A 99 7.66 11.52 -4.47
N LEU A 100 6.59 10.78 -4.17
CA LEU A 100 6.48 9.99 -2.94
C LEU A 100 7.48 8.82 -2.93
N CYS A 101 7.68 8.13 -4.07
CA CYS A 101 8.73 7.12 -4.22
C CYS A 101 10.12 7.72 -3.97
N GLU A 102 10.44 8.83 -4.64
CA GLU A 102 11.75 9.49 -4.55
C GLU A 102 12.05 9.97 -3.13
N ALA A 103 11.06 10.55 -2.45
CA ALA A 103 11.21 11.07 -1.09
C ALA A 103 11.44 9.98 -0.02
N HIS A 104 11.07 8.72 -0.32
CA HIS A 104 11.04 7.63 0.66
C HIS A 104 11.67 6.34 0.13
N LYS A 105 12.76 6.45 -0.64
CA LYS A 105 13.52 5.32 -1.23
C LYS A 105 13.99 4.25 -0.23
N ASP A 106 14.13 4.60 1.04
CA ASP A 106 14.50 3.67 2.11
C ASP A 106 13.32 2.80 2.58
N LYS A 107 12.08 3.22 2.30
CA LYS A 107 10.84 2.54 2.72
C LYS A 107 9.99 2.04 1.56
N VAL A 108 10.04 2.68 0.40
CA VAL A 108 9.27 2.30 -0.79
C VAL A 108 10.07 1.28 -1.59
N VAL A 109 9.60 0.04 -1.61
CA VAL A 109 10.33 -1.10 -2.22
C VAL A 109 9.65 -1.67 -3.47
N ALA A 110 8.45 -1.20 -3.79
CA ALA A 110 7.72 -1.58 -5.01
C ALA A 110 6.81 -0.44 -5.48
N VAL A 111 6.64 -0.33 -6.81
CA VAL A 111 5.52 0.38 -7.41
C VAL A 111 4.31 -0.55 -7.40
N GLY A 112 3.22 -0.11 -6.79
CA GLY A 112 2.00 -0.89 -6.63
C GLY A 112 1.21 -0.50 -5.38
N GLU A 113 0.05 -1.08 -5.13
CA GLU A 113 -0.59 -2.08 -5.98
C GLU A 113 -1.18 -1.42 -7.23
N CYS A 114 -0.85 -1.95 -8.41
CA CYS A 114 -1.37 -1.49 -9.69
C CYS A 114 -1.56 -2.69 -10.63
N GLY A 115 -2.52 -2.61 -11.53
CA GLY A 115 -2.89 -3.75 -12.38
C GLY A 115 -4.30 -3.59 -12.93
N LEU A 116 -4.98 -4.73 -13.12
CA LEU A 116 -6.33 -4.81 -13.68
C LEU A 116 -7.20 -5.68 -12.78
N ASP A 117 -8.42 -5.22 -12.51
CA ASP A 117 -9.44 -5.97 -11.78
C ASP A 117 -10.80 -5.81 -12.49
N TYR A 118 -11.09 -6.77 -13.36
CA TYR A 118 -12.29 -6.76 -14.19
C TYR A 118 -13.54 -7.26 -13.45
N ASP A 119 -13.38 -7.79 -12.23
CA ASP A 119 -14.50 -8.13 -11.35
C ASP A 119 -14.99 -6.91 -10.54
N ARG A 120 -14.35 -5.75 -10.74
CA ARG A 120 -14.57 -4.51 -9.98
C ARG A 120 -14.83 -3.28 -10.86
N VAL A 121 -15.31 -3.48 -12.08
CA VAL A 121 -15.59 -2.40 -13.05
C VAL A 121 -16.61 -1.36 -12.57
N GLN A 122 -17.44 -1.70 -11.58
CA GLN A 122 -18.35 -0.76 -10.91
C GLN A 122 -17.63 0.34 -10.12
N PHE A 123 -16.34 0.14 -9.78
CA PHE A 123 -15.52 1.13 -9.08
C PHE A 123 -14.66 1.96 -10.03
N CYS A 124 -14.19 1.35 -11.12
CA CYS A 124 -13.43 2.03 -12.15
C CYS A 124 -13.56 1.29 -13.48
N ALA A 125 -13.92 1.99 -14.55
CA ALA A 125 -14.16 1.41 -15.86
C ALA A 125 -12.91 0.72 -16.43
N ARG A 126 -13.10 -0.36 -17.19
CA ARG A 126 -12.02 -1.18 -17.76
C ARG A 126 -11.01 -0.35 -18.55
N GLU A 127 -11.49 0.61 -19.33
CA GLU A 127 -10.69 1.51 -20.16
C GLU A 127 -9.82 2.42 -19.29
N THR A 128 -10.38 2.92 -18.18
CA THR A 128 -9.64 3.73 -17.20
C THR A 128 -8.56 2.91 -16.49
N GLN A 129 -8.88 1.67 -16.08
CA GLN A 129 -7.91 0.76 -15.46
C GLN A 129 -6.73 0.47 -16.41
N LEU A 130 -7.02 0.11 -17.67
CA LEU A 130 -6.00 -0.16 -18.68
C LEU A 130 -5.07 1.04 -18.89
N LYS A 131 -5.65 2.22 -19.12
CA LYS A 131 -4.89 3.46 -19.35
C LYS A 131 -3.95 3.78 -18.19
N TYR A 132 -4.45 3.79 -16.96
CA TYR A 132 -3.65 4.21 -15.80
C TYR A 132 -2.77 3.12 -15.23
N PHE A 133 -3.03 1.84 -15.52
CA PHE A 133 -2.04 0.79 -15.30
C PHE A 133 -0.82 1.02 -16.19
N GLU A 134 -1.02 1.25 -17.50
CA GLU A 134 0.08 1.53 -18.44
C GLU A 134 0.92 2.75 -18.02
N HIS A 135 0.28 3.85 -17.60
CA HIS A 135 1.01 5.02 -17.10
C HIS A 135 1.86 4.72 -15.86
N GLN A 136 1.39 3.88 -14.94
CA GLN A 136 2.14 3.53 -13.73
C GLN A 136 3.37 2.66 -14.02
N LEU A 137 3.41 1.93 -15.14
CA LEU A 137 4.60 1.17 -15.57
C LEU A 137 5.80 2.08 -15.90
N GLN A 138 5.57 3.40 -16.04
CA GLN A 138 6.63 4.39 -16.26
C GLN A 138 7.28 4.86 -14.95
N LEU A 139 6.69 4.54 -13.79
CA LEU A 139 7.27 4.87 -12.49
C LEU A 139 8.52 4.03 -12.24
N VAL A 140 9.56 4.67 -11.72
CA VAL A 140 10.84 4.05 -11.34
C VAL A 140 11.10 4.29 -9.86
N LEU A 141 11.72 3.32 -9.19
CA LEU A 141 12.19 3.43 -7.81
C LEU A 141 13.67 3.84 -7.75
#